data_AF-A0A939JMN1-F1
#
_entry.id   AF-A0A939JMN1-F1
#
_cell.length_a   1.000
_cell.length_b   1.000
_cell.length_c   1.000
_cell.angle_alpha   90.00
_cell.angle_beta   90.00
_cell.angle_gamma   90.00
#
_symmetry.space_group_name_H-M   'P 1'
#
loop_
_entity.id
_entity.type
_entity.pdbx_description
1 polymer ?
#
loop_
_entity_poly.entity_id
_entity_poly.type
_entity_poly.pdbx_seq_one_letter_code
_entity_poly.pdbx_strand_id
1 'polypeptide(L)'
;MNSDETPMPDSLLILPAMATFSMGFRDVNKWVFRYPEAADDLERGINVHTFEDQTHSRLFLEDWKRLGLDGRLGWQASDTLWWLFLSEANEVARGHGVYFLSMATADAKDPLLRFAQSEMMEALGSVFFRHASKIAIRFTEQTGIELPYVGPFHLALESGHMDCEELFTRQRLDERNRARAFELADAIYDIFSAQLDMWLLYAKEHITTGNPPRPPVRPPVTRVANNIPVLRPRTDGPVHSSQASLEKLLGERRKRSEKHPFYLWLRNRSDRISALQALQRFIPMWAMDVMGYRDLNRYALRYAEPAGDLHRTVNAWVDDLTTHNSLYLEDWKQLGLDEILGWNSSRTLEFCYLDPQTDVHRRNIVRFTELAVGHDDPLLRLWLMHALETSGEPFFRQTKALADEVEASTDVRLDYLGDRHEIAHRPSASPVGLAAGFKDRPMDPAGREVAAEMIETVFDAADEQLDISLDVALSNKFDIP
;
A
#
# COMPACT_ATOMS: atom_id res chain seq x y z
N MET A 1 24.30 34.71 -18.60
CA MET A 1 23.28 35.23 -17.67
C MET A 1 21.95 35.19 -18.39
N ASN A 2 21.16 34.15 -18.16
CA ASN A 2 19.75 34.08 -18.55
C ASN A 2 19.04 33.52 -17.33
N SER A 3 18.40 34.37 -16.53
CA SER A 3 17.59 33.94 -15.39
C SER A 3 16.54 35.01 -15.09
N ASP A 4 15.57 35.13 -15.99
CA ASP A 4 14.25 35.72 -15.68
C ASP A 4 13.20 34.59 -15.62
N GLU A 5 13.57 33.41 -15.11
CA GLU A 5 12.56 32.45 -14.67
C GLU A 5 11.95 33.00 -13.39
N THR A 6 10.65 33.31 -13.44
CA THR A 6 9.89 33.69 -12.25
C THR A 6 9.99 32.53 -11.25
N PRO A 7 10.48 32.76 -10.02
CA PRO A 7 10.66 31.68 -9.06
C PRO A 7 9.32 31.05 -8.72
N MET A 8 9.26 29.72 -8.78
CA MET A 8 8.09 28.95 -8.38
C MET A 8 7.75 29.27 -6.91
N PRO A 9 6.48 29.59 -6.60
CA PRO A 9 6.05 29.76 -5.22
C PRO A 9 6.36 28.53 -4.37
N ASP A 10 7.01 28.72 -3.23
CA ASP A 10 7.37 27.65 -2.29
C ASP A 10 6.19 26.76 -1.92
N SER A 11 4.99 27.32 -1.81
CA SER A 11 3.77 26.57 -1.50
C SER A 11 3.37 25.55 -2.57
N LEU A 12 3.82 25.69 -3.82
CA LEU A 12 3.61 24.68 -4.87
C LEU A 12 4.63 23.54 -4.80
N LEU A 13 5.70 23.68 -4.01
CA LEU A 13 6.70 22.62 -3.81
C LEU A 13 6.27 21.59 -2.75
N ILE A 14 5.03 21.69 -2.24
CA ILE A 14 4.45 20.80 -1.22
C ILE A 14 3.94 19.47 -1.80
N LEU A 15 3.77 19.37 -3.12
CA LEU A 15 3.23 18.20 -3.81
C LEU A 15 3.88 16.87 -3.40
N PRO A 16 5.20 16.75 -3.17
CA PRO A 16 5.79 15.49 -2.69
C PRO A 16 5.18 14.99 -1.38
N ALA A 17 4.85 15.87 -0.43
CA ALA A 17 4.19 15.49 0.82
C ALA A 17 2.72 15.08 0.61
N MET A 18 2.09 15.58 -0.44
CA MET A 18 0.72 15.23 -0.81
C MET A 18 0.63 13.90 -1.57
N ALA A 19 1.72 13.41 -2.17
CA ALA A 19 1.70 12.31 -3.12
C ALA A 19 1.00 11.04 -2.61
N THR A 20 1.30 10.59 -1.38
CA THR A 20 0.65 9.41 -0.78
C THR A 20 -0.86 9.56 -0.70
N PHE A 21 -1.35 10.74 -0.31
CA PHE A 21 -2.77 11.04 -0.20
C PHE A 21 -3.41 11.20 -1.59
N SER A 22 -2.91 12.13 -2.41
CA SER A 22 -3.52 12.48 -3.70
C SER A 22 -3.53 11.32 -4.69
N MET A 23 -2.47 10.51 -4.71
CA MET A 23 -2.42 9.33 -5.57
C MET A 23 -3.25 8.17 -5.01
N GLY A 24 -3.21 7.96 -3.69
CA GLY A 24 -3.96 6.90 -3.01
C GLY A 24 -5.47 7.11 -2.97
N PHE A 25 -5.95 8.36 -3.04
CA PHE A 25 -7.38 8.69 -3.05
C PHE A 25 -8.14 8.05 -4.22
N ARG A 26 -7.41 7.75 -5.31
CA ARG A 26 -7.89 6.92 -6.41
C ARG A 26 -8.43 5.57 -5.94
N ASP A 27 -7.68 4.88 -5.09
CA ASP A 27 -8.01 3.52 -4.64
C ASP A 27 -9.19 3.55 -3.66
N VAL A 28 -9.27 4.58 -2.81
CA VAL A 28 -10.42 4.80 -1.90
C VAL A 28 -11.71 4.91 -2.72
N ASN A 29 -11.71 5.76 -3.75
CA ASN A 29 -12.87 5.92 -4.62
C ASN A 29 -13.21 4.65 -5.41
N LYS A 30 -12.20 3.95 -5.92
CA LYS A 30 -12.43 2.78 -6.78
C LYS A 30 -12.87 1.54 -6.02
N TRP A 31 -12.29 1.31 -4.84
CA TRP A 31 -12.37 0.03 -4.14
C TRP A 31 -13.07 0.10 -2.79
N VAL A 32 -13.19 1.28 -2.18
CA VAL A 32 -13.80 1.44 -0.86
C VAL A 32 -15.17 2.07 -0.97
N PHE A 33 -15.27 3.27 -1.56
CA PHE A 33 -16.54 3.98 -1.61
C PHE A 33 -17.53 3.39 -2.59
N ARG A 34 -17.04 2.98 -3.76
CA ARG A 34 -17.89 2.49 -4.84
C ARG A 34 -18.58 1.19 -4.45
N TYR A 35 -19.89 1.15 -4.66
CA TYR A 35 -20.70 -0.06 -4.60
C TYR A 35 -20.59 -0.80 -5.95
N PRO A 36 -19.97 -1.99 -6.01
CA PRO A 36 -19.82 -2.71 -7.28
C PRO A 36 -21.16 -3.06 -7.94
N GLU A 37 -22.16 -3.35 -7.11
CA GLU A 37 -23.53 -3.68 -7.51
C GLU A 37 -24.52 -2.74 -6.80
N ALA A 38 -24.60 -1.48 -7.27
CA ALA A 38 -25.44 -0.47 -6.63
C ALA A 38 -26.93 -0.85 -6.64
N ALA A 39 -27.52 -1.06 -5.48
CA ALA A 39 -28.89 -1.53 -5.28
C ALA A 39 -29.93 -0.41 -5.45
N ASP A 40 -29.60 0.82 -5.02
CA ASP A 40 -30.54 1.95 -4.98
C ASP A 40 -29.94 3.26 -5.50
N ASP A 41 -30.75 4.34 -5.44
CA ASP A 41 -30.34 5.66 -5.93
C ASP A 41 -29.26 6.31 -5.04
N LEU A 42 -29.17 5.95 -3.76
CA LEU A 42 -28.15 6.47 -2.85
C LEU A 42 -26.79 5.90 -3.23
N GLU A 43 -26.70 4.57 -3.38
CA GLU A 43 -25.49 3.89 -3.81
C GLU A 43 -25.06 4.33 -5.22
N ARG A 44 -26.02 4.50 -6.14
CA ARG A 44 -25.74 5.04 -7.48
C ARG A 44 -25.22 6.47 -7.44
N GLY A 45 -25.78 7.31 -6.57
CA GLY A 45 -25.34 8.69 -6.37
C GLY A 45 -23.87 8.75 -5.94
N ILE A 46 -23.50 7.95 -4.92
CA ILE A 46 -22.11 7.82 -4.48
C ILE A 46 -21.22 7.33 -5.63
N ASN A 47 -21.64 6.30 -6.36
CA ASN A 47 -20.84 5.75 -7.45
C ASN A 47 -20.48 6.80 -8.52
N VAL A 48 -21.42 7.66 -8.92
CA VAL A 48 -21.16 8.72 -9.92
C VAL A 48 -20.00 9.61 -9.46
N HIS A 49 -20.04 10.07 -8.20
CA HIS A 49 -18.97 10.85 -7.57
C HIS A 49 -17.63 10.11 -7.65
N THR A 50 -17.59 8.84 -7.23
CA THR A 50 -16.33 8.07 -7.22
C THR A 50 -15.70 7.87 -8.60
N PHE A 51 -16.45 7.98 -9.70
CA PHE A 51 -15.90 7.85 -11.05
C PHE A 51 -15.15 9.11 -11.50
N GLU A 52 -15.55 10.27 -11.00
CA GLU A 52 -14.91 11.56 -11.23
C GLU A 52 -13.66 11.70 -10.33
N ASP A 53 -13.81 11.57 -9.02
CA ASP A 53 -12.72 11.67 -8.03
C ASP A 53 -11.53 10.76 -8.31
N GLN A 54 -11.78 9.53 -8.76
CA GLN A 54 -10.69 8.60 -9.07
C GLN A 54 -9.73 9.15 -10.15
N THR A 55 -10.16 10.16 -10.93
CA THR A 55 -9.37 10.81 -11.98
C THR A 55 -8.44 11.89 -11.45
N HIS A 56 -8.64 12.40 -10.23
CA HIS A 56 -7.85 13.48 -9.64
C HIS A 56 -6.36 13.14 -9.53
N SER A 57 -6.03 11.86 -9.28
CA SER A 57 -4.64 11.35 -9.30
C SER A 57 -3.89 11.68 -10.61
N ARG A 58 -4.59 11.74 -11.76
CA ARG A 58 -4.00 12.16 -13.04
C ARG A 58 -3.77 13.65 -13.10
N LEU A 59 -4.70 14.45 -12.57
CA LEU A 59 -4.54 15.90 -12.49
C LEU A 59 -3.32 16.24 -11.62
N PHE A 60 -3.18 15.57 -10.46
CA PHE A 60 -2.05 15.74 -9.55
C PHE A 60 -0.72 15.47 -10.24
N LEU A 61 -0.65 14.37 -11.01
CA LEU A 61 0.56 14.01 -11.74
C LEU A 61 0.87 14.98 -12.90
N GLU A 62 -0.15 15.60 -13.48
CA GLU A 62 0.02 16.64 -14.48
C GLU A 62 0.64 17.91 -13.87
N ASP A 63 0.15 18.37 -12.71
CA ASP A 63 0.76 19.47 -11.96
C ASP A 63 2.22 19.16 -11.61
N TRP A 64 2.50 17.93 -11.15
CA TRP A 64 3.85 17.47 -10.84
C TRP A 64 4.81 17.65 -12.02
N LYS A 65 4.37 17.28 -13.23
CA LYS A 65 5.15 17.41 -14.47
C LYS A 65 5.31 18.87 -14.88
N ARG A 66 4.24 19.66 -14.85
CA ARG A 66 4.25 21.09 -15.22
C ARG A 66 5.13 21.93 -14.29
N LEU A 67 5.25 21.53 -13.04
CA LEU A 67 6.13 22.15 -12.06
C LEU A 67 7.59 21.65 -12.16
N GLY A 68 7.89 20.71 -13.06
CA GLY A 68 9.25 20.19 -13.25
C GLY A 68 9.82 19.50 -12.00
N LEU A 69 8.95 18.90 -11.16
CA LEU A 69 9.36 18.34 -9.87
C LEU A 69 10.34 17.18 -10.01
N ASP A 70 10.27 16.41 -11.10
CA ASP A 70 11.22 15.33 -11.38
C ASP A 70 12.68 15.84 -11.39
N GLY A 71 12.94 16.95 -12.10
CA GLY A 71 14.27 17.55 -12.17
C GLY A 71 14.70 18.21 -10.85
N ARG A 72 13.75 18.81 -10.13
CA ARG A 72 14.02 19.45 -8.83
C ARG A 72 14.37 18.45 -7.74
N LEU A 73 13.67 17.33 -7.70
CA LEU A 73 13.90 16.28 -6.72
C LEU A 73 15.11 15.43 -7.11
N GLY A 74 15.28 15.14 -8.40
CA GLY A 74 16.34 14.23 -8.88
C GLY A 74 16.25 12.88 -8.18
N TRP A 75 15.03 12.38 -7.99
CA TRP A 75 14.75 11.07 -7.40
C TRP A 75 14.66 10.04 -8.50
N GLN A 76 15.23 8.87 -8.22
CA GLN A 76 15.03 7.66 -9.01
C GLN A 76 13.82 6.89 -8.49
N ALA A 77 13.52 5.73 -9.08
CA ALA A 77 12.42 4.89 -8.66
C ALA A 77 12.57 4.47 -7.18
N SER A 78 13.75 4.02 -6.76
CA SER A 78 13.98 3.60 -5.37
C SER A 78 13.85 4.75 -4.36
N ASP A 79 14.22 5.98 -4.72
CA ASP A 79 14.02 7.17 -3.89
C ASP A 79 12.53 7.48 -3.72
N THR A 80 11.76 7.34 -4.80
CA THR A 80 10.31 7.56 -4.78
C THR A 80 9.60 6.49 -3.97
N LEU A 81 9.97 5.21 -4.14
CA LEU A 81 9.47 4.11 -3.32
C LEU A 81 9.83 4.27 -1.84
N TRP A 82 11.06 4.68 -1.54
CA TRP A 82 11.45 5.04 -0.18
C TRP A 82 10.57 6.15 0.38
N TRP A 83 10.39 7.24 -0.39
CA TRP A 83 9.59 8.38 0.04
C TRP A 83 8.17 7.95 0.41
N LEU A 84 7.50 7.23 -0.49
CA LEU A 84 6.11 6.81 -0.29
C LEU A 84 5.97 5.84 0.89
N PHE A 85 6.83 4.83 0.99
CA PHE A 85 6.57 3.64 1.82
C PHE A 85 7.45 3.50 3.07
N LEU A 86 8.61 4.16 3.11
CA LEU A 86 9.59 4.01 4.18
C LEU A 86 9.98 5.31 4.88
N SER A 87 9.82 6.47 4.24
CA SER A 87 10.16 7.76 4.84
C SER A 87 9.30 8.02 6.08
N GLU A 88 9.92 8.36 7.19
CA GLU A 88 9.23 8.72 8.44
C GLU A 88 8.31 9.94 8.24
N ALA A 89 8.70 10.87 7.36
CA ALA A 89 7.90 12.05 7.03
C ALA A 89 6.52 11.72 6.44
N ASN A 90 6.33 10.51 5.89
CA ASN A 90 5.06 10.04 5.33
C ASN A 90 4.33 9.01 6.21
N GLU A 91 4.81 8.76 7.44
CA GLU A 91 4.22 7.76 8.33
C GLU A 91 2.76 8.10 8.71
N VAL A 92 2.47 9.39 8.94
CA VAL A 92 1.11 9.87 9.22
C VAL A 92 0.19 9.59 8.03
N ALA A 93 0.61 9.96 6.82
CA ALA A 93 -0.16 9.72 5.61
C ALA A 93 -0.43 8.23 5.34
N ARG A 94 0.53 7.35 5.61
CA ARG A 94 0.35 5.90 5.45
C ARG A 94 -0.63 5.32 6.46
N GLY A 95 -0.52 5.71 7.73
CA GLY A 95 -1.46 5.28 8.77
C GLY A 95 -2.89 5.69 8.46
N HIS A 96 -3.10 6.93 8.04
CA HIS A 96 -4.40 7.42 7.60
C HIS A 96 -4.85 6.81 6.27
N GLY A 97 -3.92 6.52 5.36
CA GLY A 97 -4.17 5.75 4.14
C GLY A 97 -4.86 4.42 4.45
N VAL A 98 -4.34 3.64 5.40
CA VAL A 98 -4.96 2.37 5.81
C VAL A 98 -6.33 2.58 6.47
N TYR A 99 -6.53 3.65 7.24
CA TYR A 99 -7.87 4.00 7.72
C TYR A 99 -8.83 4.20 6.55
N PHE A 100 -8.45 4.96 5.52
CA PHE A 100 -9.28 5.16 4.34
C PHE A 100 -9.62 3.84 3.64
N LEU A 101 -8.67 2.91 3.57
CA LEU A 101 -8.92 1.56 3.02
C LEU A 101 -9.91 0.73 3.86
N SER A 102 -10.11 1.08 5.13
CA SER A 102 -11.04 0.38 6.03
C SER A 102 -12.45 0.96 6.08
N MET A 103 -12.71 2.11 5.43
CA MET A 103 -13.95 2.87 5.65
C MET A 103 -15.20 2.09 5.30
N ALA A 104 -15.16 1.25 4.26
CA ALA A 104 -16.29 0.41 3.87
C ALA A 104 -16.72 -0.60 4.94
N THR A 105 -15.81 -0.93 5.86
CA THR A 105 -16.12 -1.71 7.05
C THR A 105 -16.63 -0.80 8.18
N ALA A 106 -16.01 0.39 8.35
CA ALA A 106 -16.37 1.36 9.38
C ALA A 106 -17.80 1.92 9.23
N ASP A 107 -18.30 2.05 8.00
CA ASP A 107 -19.65 2.49 7.67
C ASP A 107 -20.66 1.33 7.54
N ALA A 108 -20.21 0.08 7.74
CA ALA A 108 -21.02 -1.13 7.59
C ALA A 108 -21.74 -1.26 6.23
N LYS A 109 -21.20 -0.62 5.18
CA LYS A 109 -21.79 -0.52 3.85
C LYS A 109 -23.15 0.20 3.82
N ASP A 110 -23.46 1.01 4.84
CA ASP A 110 -24.64 1.87 4.85
C ASP A 110 -24.36 3.12 3.98
N PRO A 111 -25.13 3.37 2.91
CA PRO A 111 -24.89 4.52 2.03
C PRO A 111 -25.03 5.86 2.74
N LEU A 112 -25.84 5.97 3.80
CA LEU A 112 -25.98 7.22 4.55
C LEU A 112 -24.73 7.53 5.39
N LEU A 113 -24.12 6.49 5.99
CA LEU A 113 -22.89 6.63 6.75
C LEU A 113 -21.69 6.88 5.82
N ARG A 114 -21.65 6.18 4.68
CA ARG A 114 -20.63 6.39 3.65
C ARG A 114 -20.67 7.81 3.07
N PHE A 115 -21.88 8.32 2.83
CA PHE A 115 -22.07 9.71 2.40
C PHE A 115 -21.53 10.68 3.44
N ALA A 116 -21.82 10.50 4.72
CA ALA A 116 -21.31 11.40 5.77
C ALA A 116 -19.77 11.51 5.78
N GLN A 117 -19.07 10.39 5.52
CA GLN A 117 -17.61 10.41 5.40
C GLN A 117 -17.13 11.09 4.12
N SER A 118 -17.71 10.72 2.98
CA SER A 118 -17.33 11.25 1.66
C SER A 118 -17.57 12.75 1.59
N GLU A 119 -18.74 13.21 2.06
CA GLU A 119 -19.13 14.61 2.14
C GLU A 119 -18.19 15.44 3.03
N MET A 120 -17.75 14.88 4.16
CA MET A 120 -16.75 15.56 5.00
C MET A 120 -15.40 15.69 4.28
N MET A 121 -14.99 14.70 3.49
CA MET A 121 -13.78 14.78 2.68
C MET A 121 -13.88 15.88 1.62
N GLU A 122 -15.01 15.97 0.90
CA GLU A 122 -15.29 17.03 -0.09
C GLU A 122 -15.28 18.43 0.54
N ALA A 123 -15.95 18.59 1.68
CA ALA A 123 -16.02 19.87 2.37
C ALA A 123 -14.62 20.38 2.79
N LEU A 124 -13.77 19.48 3.31
CA LEU A 124 -12.41 19.80 3.72
C LEU A 124 -11.47 19.99 2.52
N GLY A 125 -11.61 19.17 1.47
CA GLY A 125 -10.93 19.34 0.19
C GLY A 125 -11.17 20.71 -0.42
N SER A 126 -12.44 21.11 -0.51
CA SER A 126 -12.82 22.44 -1.03
C SER A 126 -12.23 23.59 -0.21
N VAL A 127 -12.10 23.45 1.12
CA VAL A 127 -11.37 24.45 1.94
C VAL A 127 -9.92 24.56 1.46
N PHE A 128 -9.20 23.45 1.34
CA PHE A 128 -7.81 23.44 0.88
C PHE A 128 -7.67 24.04 -0.54
N PHE A 129 -8.46 23.56 -1.50
CA PHE A 129 -8.37 23.96 -2.91
C PHE A 129 -8.76 25.43 -3.13
N ARG A 130 -9.67 26.01 -2.34
CA ARG A 130 -9.94 27.47 -2.38
C ARG A 130 -8.71 28.31 -2.05
N HIS A 131 -7.80 27.80 -1.23
CA HIS A 131 -6.54 28.48 -0.91
C HIS A 131 -5.44 28.15 -1.93
N ALA A 132 -5.29 26.88 -2.30
CA ALA A 132 -4.31 26.43 -3.29
C ALA A 132 -4.53 27.09 -4.67
N SER A 133 -5.79 27.19 -5.10
CA SER A 133 -6.16 27.75 -6.41
C SER A 133 -5.76 29.22 -6.55
N LYS A 134 -5.82 30.02 -5.47
CA LYS A 134 -5.34 31.42 -5.49
C LYS A 134 -3.84 31.52 -5.77
N ILE A 135 -3.06 30.53 -5.30
CA ILE A 135 -1.62 30.47 -5.57
C ILE A 135 -1.39 30.06 -7.02
N ALA A 136 -2.08 29.01 -7.48
CA ALA A 136 -1.99 28.51 -8.85
C ALA A 136 -2.41 29.54 -9.90
N ILE A 137 -3.47 30.33 -9.64
CA ILE A 137 -3.90 31.43 -10.52
C ILE A 137 -2.78 32.47 -10.67
N ARG A 138 -2.20 32.95 -9.56
CA ARG A 138 -1.09 33.91 -9.63
C ARG A 138 0.12 33.34 -10.36
N PHE A 139 0.44 32.07 -10.13
CA PHE A 139 1.52 31.39 -10.85
C PHE A 139 1.22 31.32 -12.36
N THR A 140 -0.02 31.01 -12.73
CA THR A 140 -0.48 30.99 -14.12
C THR A 140 -0.39 32.38 -14.77
N GLU A 141 -0.85 33.43 -14.07
CA GLU A 141 -0.77 34.81 -14.54
C GLU A 141 0.68 35.26 -14.80
N GLN A 142 1.63 34.77 -14.01
CA GLN A 142 3.05 35.13 -14.12
C GLN A 142 3.81 34.31 -15.17
N THR A 143 3.47 33.03 -15.35
CA THR A 143 4.27 32.07 -16.14
C THR A 143 3.57 31.55 -17.39
N GLY A 144 2.24 31.70 -17.47
CA GLY A 144 1.39 31.05 -18.47
C GLY A 144 1.20 29.55 -18.26
N ILE A 145 1.73 28.96 -17.18
CA ILE A 145 1.60 27.54 -16.88
C ILE A 145 0.37 27.31 -16.00
N GLU A 146 -0.64 26.67 -16.57
CA GLU A 146 -1.84 26.27 -15.84
C GLU A 146 -1.58 25.01 -15.01
N LEU A 147 -2.17 24.93 -13.81
CA LEU A 147 -2.07 23.77 -12.92
C LEU A 147 -3.45 23.16 -12.72
N PRO A 148 -3.83 22.10 -13.45
CA PRO A 148 -5.16 21.50 -13.36
C PRO A 148 -5.57 20.97 -11.98
N TYR A 149 -4.65 20.50 -11.13
CA TYR A 149 -5.02 19.93 -9.81
C TYR A 149 -5.13 20.99 -8.71
N VAL A 150 -4.06 21.74 -8.42
CA VAL A 150 -4.14 22.77 -7.37
C VAL A 150 -4.87 24.04 -7.83
N GLY A 151 -5.17 24.16 -9.13
CA GLY A 151 -5.72 25.35 -9.75
C GLY A 151 -7.25 25.39 -9.88
N PRO A 152 -7.77 26.32 -10.70
CA PRO A 152 -9.21 26.57 -10.78
C PRO A 152 -10.01 25.45 -11.45
N PHE A 153 -9.35 24.56 -12.22
CA PHE A 153 -10.03 23.45 -12.88
C PHE A 153 -10.58 22.45 -11.86
N HIS A 154 -9.74 21.88 -10.99
CA HIS A 154 -10.19 20.97 -9.94
C HIS A 154 -11.13 21.66 -8.95
N LEU A 155 -10.86 22.90 -8.55
CA LEU A 155 -11.78 23.65 -7.67
C LEU A 155 -13.18 23.81 -8.28
N ALA A 156 -13.32 23.87 -9.61
CA ALA A 156 -14.63 23.95 -10.25
C ALA A 156 -15.39 22.60 -10.23
N LEU A 157 -14.68 21.49 -10.04
CA LEU A 157 -15.26 20.16 -9.81
C LEU A 157 -15.60 19.98 -8.31
N GLU A 158 -14.76 20.53 -7.43
CA GLU A 158 -14.90 20.49 -5.96
C GLU A 158 -15.92 21.53 -5.45
N SER A 159 -17.21 21.25 -5.64
CA SER A 159 -18.28 22.14 -5.19
C SER A 159 -18.33 22.34 -3.65
N GLY A 160 -17.60 21.49 -2.91
CA GLY A 160 -17.63 21.38 -1.45
C GLY A 160 -18.74 20.48 -0.93
N HIS A 161 -19.50 19.89 -1.85
CA HIS A 161 -20.56 18.92 -1.63
C HIS A 161 -20.45 17.85 -2.72
N MET A 162 -20.84 16.63 -2.40
CA MET A 162 -21.04 15.61 -3.42
C MET A 162 -22.20 16.01 -4.36
N ASP A 163 -22.06 15.73 -5.65
CA ASP A 163 -23.09 16.02 -6.68
C ASP A 163 -24.48 15.43 -6.36
N CYS A 164 -24.52 14.39 -5.52
CA CYS A 164 -25.73 13.70 -5.11
C CYS A 164 -26.32 14.15 -3.77
N GLU A 165 -25.85 15.23 -3.14
CA GLU A 165 -26.24 15.70 -1.80
C GLU A 165 -27.77 15.73 -1.59
N GLU A 166 -28.54 16.19 -2.58
CA GLU A 166 -30.00 16.27 -2.50
C GLU A 166 -30.69 14.92 -2.22
N LEU A 167 -30.09 13.81 -2.64
CA LEU A 167 -30.62 12.46 -2.38
C LEU A 167 -30.52 12.09 -0.90
N PHE A 168 -29.48 12.60 -0.23
CA PHE A 168 -29.12 12.26 1.15
C PHE A 168 -29.75 13.19 2.17
N THR A 169 -29.83 14.49 1.88
CA THR A 169 -30.43 15.49 2.79
C THR A 169 -31.93 15.27 3.06
N ARG A 170 -32.60 14.50 2.21
CA ARG A 170 -34.01 14.09 2.37
C ARG A 170 -34.19 12.85 3.24
N GLN A 171 -33.11 12.13 3.55
CA GLN A 171 -33.16 10.89 4.31
C GLN A 171 -33.22 11.19 5.81
N ARG A 172 -33.87 10.30 6.57
CA ARG A 172 -33.96 10.40 8.02
C ARG A 172 -32.99 9.43 8.67
N LEU A 173 -32.07 9.95 9.46
CA LEU A 173 -31.23 9.14 10.35
C LEU A 173 -31.99 8.84 11.65
N ASP A 174 -31.88 7.61 12.13
CA ASP A 174 -32.18 7.32 13.53
C ASP A 174 -31.05 7.83 14.45
N GLU A 175 -31.26 7.78 15.77
CA GLU A 175 -30.27 8.32 16.72
C GLU A 175 -28.92 7.60 16.63
N ARG A 176 -28.93 6.29 16.34
CA ARG A 176 -27.72 5.48 16.24
C ARG A 176 -26.91 5.88 15.00
N ASN A 177 -27.55 5.92 13.84
CA ASN A 177 -26.90 6.29 12.59
C ASN A 177 -26.50 7.77 12.61
N ARG A 178 -27.26 8.63 13.27
CA ARG A 178 -26.87 10.03 13.50
C ARG A 178 -25.59 10.13 14.33
N ALA A 179 -25.52 9.46 15.48
CA ALA A 179 -24.32 9.45 16.32
C ALA A 179 -23.13 8.87 15.55
N ARG A 180 -23.33 7.76 14.82
CA ARG A 180 -22.29 7.13 14.02
C ARG A 180 -21.79 8.02 12.89
N ALA A 181 -22.68 8.75 12.21
CA ALA A 181 -22.28 9.70 11.16
C ALA A 181 -21.38 10.81 11.71
N PHE A 182 -21.66 11.33 12.93
CA PHE A 182 -20.77 12.31 13.58
C PHE A 182 -19.40 11.72 13.92
N GLU A 183 -19.35 10.53 14.52
CA GLU A 183 -18.07 9.87 14.82
C GLU A 183 -17.21 9.67 13.58
N LEU A 184 -17.83 9.24 12.48
CA LEU A 184 -17.15 9.02 11.21
C LEU A 184 -16.68 10.34 10.58
N ALA A 185 -17.48 11.40 10.65
CA ALA A 185 -17.12 12.72 10.15
C ALA A 185 -15.98 13.35 10.97
N ASP A 186 -16.03 13.24 12.30
CA ASP A 186 -14.98 13.72 13.20
C ASP A 186 -13.65 12.99 12.93
N ALA A 187 -13.69 11.68 12.67
CA ALA A 187 -12.51 10.92 12.29
C ALA A 187 -11.86 11.44 10.98
N ILE A 188 -12.68 11.81 9.98
CA ILE A 188 -12.17 12.41 8.73
C ILE A 188 -11.56 13.78 8.98
N TYR A 189 -12.19 14.60 9.82
CA TYR A 189 -11.66 15.90 10.21
C TYR A 189 -10.28 15.78 10.88
N ASP A 190 -10.12 14.85 11.82
CA ASP A 190 -8.86 14.60 12.52
C ASP A 190 -7.75 14.15 11.55
N ILE A 191 -8.09 13.27 10.60
CA ILE A 191 -7.17 12.81 9.56
C ILE A 191 -6.69 13.97 8.68
N PHE A 192 -7.60 14.80 8.18
CA PHE A 192 -7.23 15.95 7.35
C PHE A 192 -6.39 16.96 8.12
N SER A 193 -6.72 17.20 9.40
CA SER A 193 -5.94 18.09 10.26
C SER A 193 -4.49 17.59 10.42
N ALA A 194 -4.32 16.30 10.74
CA ALA A 194 -3.00 15.68 10.86
C ALA A 194 -2.23 15.67 9.53
N GLN A 195 -2.92 15.47 8.40
CA GLN A 195 -2.32 15.50 7.07
C GLN A 195 -1.81 16.91 6.71
N LEU A 196 -2.58 17.96 7.03
CA LEU A 196 -2.17 19.36 6.83
C LEU A 196 -0.96 19.73 7.69
N ASP A 197 -0.93 19.27 8.95
CA ASP A 197 0.22 19.45 9.84
C ASP A 197 1.48 18.77 9.30
N MET A 198 1.35 17.55 8.78
CA MET A 198 2.44 16.82 8.12
C MET A 198 2.96 17.58 6.89
N TRP A 199 2.08 18.12 6.04
CA TRP A 199 2.48 18.92 4.88
C TRP A 199 3.17 20.22 5.27
N LEU A 200 2.71 20.88 6.33
CA LEU A 200 3.36 22.07 6.87
C LEU A 200 4.75 21.75 7.43
N LEU A 201 4.92 20.60 8.09
CA LEU A 201 6.22 20.14 8.57
C LEU A 201 7.19 19.91 7.39
N TYR A 202 6.73 19.22 6.35
CA TYR A 202 7.50 19.05 5.12
C TYR A 202 7.97 20.39 4.54
N ALA A 203 7.08 21.39 4.47
CA ALA A 203 7.44 22.71 3.95
C ALA A 203 8.51 23.43 4.80
N LYS A 204 8.43 23.29 6.13
CA LYS A 204 9.43 23.85 7.05
C LYS A 204 10.78 23.16 6.90
N GLU A 205 10.79 21.84 6.74
CA GLU A 205 12.02 21.06 6.73
C GLU A 205 12.73 21.04 5.38
N HIS A 206 11.99 20.92 4.27
CA HIS A 206 12.57 20.66 2.96
C HIS A 206 12.47 21.84 2.00
N ILE A 207 11.37 22.59 2.03
CA ILE A 207 11.17 23.72 1.12
C ILE A 207 11.95 24.93 1.61
N THR A 208 11.75 25.32 2.88
CA THR A 208 12.44 26.47 3.49
C THR A 208 13.96 26.34 3.48
N THR A 209 14.47 25.10 3.62
CA THR A 209 15.91 24.84 3.65
C THR A 209 16.52 24.60 2.27
N GLY A 210 15.69 24.42 1.24
CA GLY A 210 16.12 24.04 -0.12
C GLY A 210 16.68 22.62 -0.24
N ASN A 211 16.51 21.77 0.77
CA ASN A 211 17.02 20.40 0.78
C ASN A 211 15.88 19.40 0.55
N PRO A 212 15.75 18.82 -0.66
CA PRO A 212 14.75 17.80 -0.91
C PRO A 212 15.01 16.56 -0.03
N PRO A 213 13.97 15.81 0.35
CA PRO A 213 14.15 14.59 1.13
C PRO A 213 15.05 13.60 0.40
N ARG A 214 15.88 12.88 1.16
CA ARG A 214 16.76 11.82 0.64
C ARG A 214 16.72 10.61 1.57
N PRO A 215 16.79 9.38 1.03
CA PRO A 215 16.93 8.21 1.87
C PRO A 215 18.18 8.33 2.74
N PRO A 216 18.12 7.88 4.01
CA PRO A 216 19.29 7.87 4.86
C PRO A 216 20.35 6.95 4.25
N VAL A 217 21.62 7.36 4.30
CA VAL A 217 22.74 6.50 3.92
C VAL A 217 22.80 5.36 4.94
N ARG A 218 22.37 4.16 4.54
CA ARG A 218 22.53 2.97 5.37
C ARG A 218 23.98 2.50 5.26
N PRO A 219 24.63 2.16 6.39
CA PRO A 219 25.91 1.48 6.33
C PRO A 219 25.71 0.14 5.61
N PRO A 220 26.70 -0.33 4.83
CA PRO A 220 26.61 -1.62 4.16
C PRO A 220 26.34 -2.71 5.19
N VAL A 221 25.34 -3.55 4.92
CA VAL A 221 25.01 -4.68 5.78
C VAL A 221 26.22 -5.60 5.85
N THR A 222 26.80 -5.75 7.04
CA THR A 222 27.96 -6.61 7.27
C THR A 222 27.58 -8.05 6.89
N ARG A 223 28.41 -8.74 6.08
CA ARG A 223 28.24 -10.15 5.64
C ARG A 223 28.15 -11.18 6.78
N VAL A 224 28.12 -10.74 8.04
CA VAL A 224 28.15 -11.57 9.24
C VAL A 224 26.76 -11.60 9.88
N ALA A 225 25.77 -12.16 9.17
CA ALA A 225 24.55 -12.64 9.80
C ALA A 225 24.71 -14.15 10.00
N ASN A 226 25.42 -14.52 11.08
CA ASN A 226 25.49 -15.89 11.56
C ASN A 226 24.14 -16.26 12.17
N ASN A 227 23.46 -17.30 11.64
CA ASN A 227 22.42 -18.11 12.29
C ASN A 227 21.69 -17.44 13.47
N ILE A 228 21.03 -16.31 13.25
CA ILE A 228 20.13 -15.74 14.26
C ILE A 228 18.85 -16.59 14.20
N PRO A 229 18.43 -17.24 15.30
CA PRO A 229 17.21 -18.04 15.30
C PRO A 229 16.01 -17.19 14.88
N VAL A 230 15.33 -17.64 13.83
CA VAL A 230 14.07 -17.06 13.35
C VAL A 230 13.02 -17.18 14.46
N LEU A 231 12.42 -16.06 14.87
CA LEU A 231 11.34 -16.00 15.85
C LEU A 231 9.96 -15.97 15.17
N ARG A 232 9.74 -16.81 14.14
CA ARG A 232 8.39 -17.01 13.59
C ARG A 232 7.52 -17.73 14.63
N PRO A 233 6.22 -17.39 14.76
CA PRO A 233 5.29 -18.23 15.51
C PRO A 233 5.39 -19.67 15.01
N ARG A 234 5.44 -20.67 15.92
CA ARG A 234 5.37 -22.07 15.49
C ARG A 234 4.01 -22.32 14.85
N THR A 235 4.01 -22.44 13.53
CA THR A 235 2.88 -22.93 12.74
C THR A 235 2.82 -24.46 12.74
N ASP A 236 3.93 -25.10 13.10
CA ASP A 236 4.05 -26.54 13.37
C ASP A 236 3.59 -26.87 14.79
N GLY A 237 2.54 -27.69 14.92
CA GLY A 237 1.98 -28.06 16.21
C GLY A 237 0.68 -28.86 16.12
N PRO A 238 0.11 -29.27 17.26
CA PRO A 238 -1.21 -29.90 17.28
C PRO A 238 -2.27 -28.93 16.76
N VAL A 239 -3.16 -29.43 15.90
CA VAL A 239 -4.33 -28.70 15.39
C VAL A 239 -5.56 -29.22 16.10
N HIS A 240 -6.33 -28.32 16.70
CA HIS A 240 -7.61 -28.62 17.32
C HIS A 240 -8.57 -29.18 16.26
N SER A 241 -9.38 -30.16 16.64
CA SER A 241 -10.29 -30.86 15.70
C SER A 241 -11.24 -29.91 14.98
N SER A 242 -11.64 -28.81 15.62
CA SER A 242 -12.47 -27.79 14.98
C SER A 242 -11.76 -27.10 13.82
N GLN A 243 -10.44 -26.89 13.91
CA GLN A 243 -9.65 -26.15 12.91
C GLN A 243 -9.01 -27.05 11.83
N ALA A 244 -9.10 -28.38 11.96
CA ALA A 244 -8.42 -29.33 11.07
C ALA A 244 -8.78 -29.16 9.57
N SER A 245 -9.99 -28.72 9.25
CA SER A 245 -10.40 -28.40 7.87
C SER A 245 -9.63 -27.19 7.29
N LEU A 246 -9.31 -26.19 8.11
CA LEU A 246 -8.58 -24.99 7.68
C LEU A 246 -7.12 -25.34 7.36
N GLU A 247 -6.48 -26.14 8.20
CA GLU A 247 -5.12 -26.62 7.94
C GLU A 247 -5.05 -27.43 6.64
N LYS A 248 -6.05 -28.30 6.43
CA LYS A 248 -6.17 -29.07 5.19
C LYS A 248 -6.33 -28.16 3.98
N LEU A 249 -7.25 -27.18 4.05
CA LEU A 249 -7.50 -26.21 2.99
C LEU A 249 -6.23 -25.43 2.64
N LEU A 250 -5.56 -24.87 3.65
CA LEU A 250 -4.30 -24.14 3.49
C LEU A 250 -3.24 -25.00 2.76
N GLY A 251 -3.07 -26.24 3.20
CA GLY A 251 -2.12 -27.18 2.60
C GLY A 251 -2.47 -27.55 1.15
N GLU A 252 -3.76 -27.69 0.82
CA GLU A 252 -4.24 -27.95 -0.54
C GLU A 252 -4.00 -26.75 -1.45
N ARG A 253 -4.34 -25.53 -1.00
CA ARG A 253 -4.08 -24.29 -1.72
C ARG A 253 -2.59 -24.06 -1.97
N ARG A 254 -1.73 -24.26 -0.97
CA ARG A 254 -0.27 -24.20 -1.12
C ARG A 254 0.24 -25.16 -2.20
N LYS A 255 -0.14 -26.44 -2.13
CA LYS A 255 0.29 -27.46 -3.11
C LYS A 255 -0.18 -27.15 -4.53
N ARG A 256 -1.31 -26.47 -4.68
CA ARG A 256 -1.81 -26.01 -5.98
C ARG A 256 -0.96 -24.85 -6.50
N SER A 257 -0.71 -23.85 -5.67
CA SER A 257 0.11 -22.69 -6.04
C SER A 257 1.57 -23.08 -6.35
N GLU A 258 2.16 -24.08 -5.69
CA GLU A 258 3.49 -24.62 -6.03
C GLU A 258 3.63 -25.15 -7.48
N LYS A 259 2.49 -25.45 -8.13
CA LYS A 259 2.43 -25.91 -9.52
C LYS A 259 2.17 -24.78 -10.52
N HIS A 260 2.12 -23.53 -10.07
CA HIS A 260 1.83 -22.38 -10.92
C HIS A 260 2.81 -22.29 -12.11
N PRO A 261 2.33 -21.99 -13.33
CA PRO A 261 3.18 -21.88 -14.52
C PRO A 261 4.35 -20.89 -14.37
N PHE A 262 4.18 -19.83 -13.60
CA PHE A 262 5.25 -18.88 -13.27
C PHE A 262 6.48 -19.57 -12.67
N TYR A 263 6.30 -20.47 -11.70
CA TYR A 263 7.41 -21.20 -11.08
C TYR A 263 8.05 -22.23 -12.02
N LEU A 264 7.29 -22.74 -13.01
CA LEU A 264 7.86 -23.57 -14.07
C LEU A 264 8.75 -22.72 -15.00
N TRP A 265 8.34 -21.50 -15.30
CA TRP A 265 9.14 -20.57 -16.10
C TRP A 265 10.45 -20.19 -15.40
N LEU A 266 10.44 -19.86 -14.10
CA LEU A 266 11.67 -19.53 -13.35
C LEU A 266 12.72 -20.66 -13.42
N ARG A 267 12.26 -21.92 -13.29
CA ARG A 267 13.11 -23.12 -13.30
C ARG A 267 13.60 -23.51 -14.69
N ASN A 268 12.76 -23.34 -15.71
CA ASN A 268 13.01 -23.78 -17.08
C ASN A 268 13.21 -22.60 -18.04
N ARG A 269 13.68 -21.47 -17.53
CA ARG A 269 13.97 -20.28 -18.35
C ARG A 269 14.98 -20.65 -19.44
N SER A 270 14.88 -19.97 -20.57
CA SER A 270 15.83 -20.12 -21.67
C SER A 270 17.26 -19.83 -21.20
N ASP A 271 18.26 -20.56 -21.71
CA ASP A 271 19.69 -20.29 -21.45
C ASP A 271 20.12 -18.87 -21.86
N ARG A 272 19.29 -18.16 -22.64
CA ARG A 272 19.49 -16.76 -23.01
C ARG A 272 19.07 -15.75 -21.93
N ILE A 273 18.37 -16.20 -20.89
CA ILE A 273 17.90 -15.37 -19.78
C ILE A 273 18.64 -15.83 -18.53
N SER A 274 19.61 -15.02 -18.10
CA SER A 274 20.32 -15.24 -16.83
C SER A 274 19.36 -15.16 -15.63
N ALA A 275 19.77 -15.71 -14.48
CA ALA A 275 18.99 -15.55 -13.24
C ALA A 275 18.77 -14.07 -12.87
N LEU A 276 19.77 -13.21 -13.10
CA LEU A 276 19.67 -11.78 -12.86
C LEU A 276 18.57 -11.13 -13.71
N GLN A 277 18.59 -11.38 -15.03
CA GLN A 277 17.57 -10.89 -15.96
C GLN A 277 16.19 -11.46 -15.61
N ALA A 278 16.11 -12.72 -15.18
CA ALA A 278 14.85 -13.32 -14.77
C ALA A 278 14.25 -12.59 -13.56
N LEU A 279 15.04 -12.27 -12.54
CA LEU A 279 14.58 -11.47 -11.39
C LEU A 279 14.16 -10.06 -11.82
N GLN A 280 15.01 -9.36 -12.57
CA GLN A 280 14.73 -7.99 -13.05
C GLN A 280 13.42 -7.88 -13.84
N ARG A 281 13.01 -8.96 -14.53
CA ARG A 281 11.82 -9.00 -15.39
C ARG A 281 10.49 -8.95 -14.67
N PHE A 282 10.39 -9.38 -13.41
CA PHE A 282 9.09 -9.40 -12.70
C PHE A 282 9.12 -8.67 -11.36
N ILE A 283 10.30 -8.50 -10.75
CA ILE A 283 10.41 -7.88 -9.41
C ILE A 283 9.72 -6.52 -9.33
N PRO A 284 9.76 -5.62 -10.34
CA PRO A 284 9.06 -4.35 -10.21
C PRO A 284 7.56 -4.48 -9.92
N MET A 285 6.90 -5.55 -10.37
CA MET A 285 5.47 -5.78 -10.09
C MET A 285 5.17 -6.05 -8.61
N TRP A 286 6.14 -6.59 -7.87
CA TRP A 286 5.99 -6.90 -6.44
C TRP A 286 6.16 -5.69 -5.53
N ALA A 287 6.53 -4.52 -6.07
CA ALA A 287 6.76 -3.32 -5.28
C ALA A 287 5.53 -2.94 -4.45
N MET A 288 4.34 -2.94 -5.04
CA MET A 288 3.12 -2.55 -4.33
C MET A 288 2.71 -3.55 -3.25
N ASP A 289 2.92 -4.84 -3.49
CA ASP A 289 2.60 -5.87 -2.50
C ASP A 289 3.55 -5.79 -1.31
N VAL A 290 4.85 -5.76 -1.56
CA VAL A 290 5.85 -5.79 -0.49
C VAL A 290 5.82 -4.51 0.33
N MET A 291 5.63 -3.36 -0.33
CA MET A 291 5.50 -2.08 0.36
C MET A 291 4.17 -1.97 1.12
N GLY A 292 3.06 -2.33 0.49
CA GLY A 292 1.74 -2.31 1.11
C GLY A 292 1.58 -3.32 2.26
N TYR A 293 2.27 -4.47 2.18
CA TYR A 293 2.24 -5.50 3.22
C TYR A 293 2.73 -4.97 4.57
N ARG A 294 3.74 -4.09 4.57
CA ARG A 294 4.24 -3.45 5.79
C ARG A 294 3.16 -2.58 6.43
N ASP A 295 2.40 -1.82 5.65
CA ASP A 295 1.34 -0.96 6.18
C ASP A 295 0.10 -1.76 6.62
N LEU A 296 -0.29 -2.80 5.87
CA LEU A 296 -1.32 -3.77 6.27
C LEU A 296 -1.02 -4.35 7.65
N ASN A 297 0.20 -4.85 7.85
CA ASN A 297 0.62 -5.42 9.13
C ASN A 297 0.61 -4.38 10.25
N ARG A 298 1.21 -3.21 9.98
CA ARG A 298 1.40 -2.17 11.00
C ARG A 298 0.10 -1.52 11.47
N TYR A 299 -0.82 -1.24 10.55
CA TYR A 299 -1.97 -0.38 10.81
C TYR A 299 -3.32 -1.12 10.82
N ALA A 300 -3.45 -2.25 10.14
CA ALA A 300 -4.71 -3.01 10.10
C ALA A 300 -4.68 -4.28 10.96
N LEU A 301 -3.61 -5.07 10.90
CA LEU A 301 -3.52 -6.32 11.66
C LEU A 301 -3.20 -6.09 13.15
N ARG A 302 -2.35 -5.10 13.44
CA ARG A 302 -1.90 -4.78 14.80
C ARG A 302 -3.07 -4.37 15.70
N TYR A 303 -3.10 -4.91 16.91
CA TYR A 303 -3.95 -4.39 17.99
C TYR A 303 -3.27 -3.20 18.67
N ALA A 304 -3.95 -2.06 18.69
CA ALA A 304 -3.50 -0.88 19.45
C ALA A 304 -3.42 -1.18 20.96
N GLU A 305 -4.41 -1.91 21.49
CA GLU A 305 -4.53 -2.27 22.91
C GLU A 305 -4.59 -3.80 23.07
N PRO A 306 -3.43 -4.49 23.17
CA PRO A 306 -3.41 -5.96 23.23
C PRO A 306 -3.87 -6.49 24.60
N ALA A 307 -5.12 -6.94 24.69
CA ALA A 307 -5.73 -7.47 25.91
C ALA A 307 -5.31 -8.92 26.27
N GLY A 308 -4.99 -9.76 25.26
CA GLY A 308 -4.76 -11.20 25.43
C GLY A 308 -3.41 -11.71 24.95
N ASP A 309 -3.14 -13.00 25.20
CA ASP A 309 -1.96 -13.72 24.66
C ASP A 309 -1.98 -13.77 23.13
N LEU A 310 -3.15 -14.04 22.52
CA LEU A 310 -3.30 -14.04 21.06
C LEU A 310 -3.10 -12.65 20.44
N HIS A 311 -3.57 -11.56 21.07
CA HIS A 311 -3.30 -10.19 20.59
C HIS A 311 -1.80 -9.88 20.59
N ARG A 312 -1.10 -10.27 21.66
CA ARG A 312 0.36 -10.12 21.75
C ARG A 312 1.08 -10.99 20.72
N THR A 313 0.55 -12.16 20.40
CA THR A 313 1.08 -13.05 19.35
C THR A 313 0.95 -12.40 17.97
N VAL A 314 -0.22 -11.84 17.64
CA VAL A 314 -0.42 -11.06 16.41
C VAL A 314 0.57 -9.89 16.34
N ASN A 315 0.66 -9.08 17.39
CA ASN A 315 1.54 -7.91 17.37
C ASN A 315 3.02 -8.29 17.23
N ALA A 316 3.48 -9.38 17.86
CA ALA A 316 4.84 -9.87 17.73
C ALA A 316 5.14 -10.33 16.29
N TRP A 317 4.22 -11.05 15.66
CA TRP A 317 4.39 -11.48 14.26
C TRP A 317 4.37 -10.29 13.30
N VAL A 318 3.48 -9.31 13.53
CA VAL A 318 3.48 -8.03 12.79
C VAL A 318 4.82 -7.30 12.92
N ASP A 319 5.40 -7.22 14.11
CA ASP A 319 6.66 -6.49 14.35
C ASP A 319 7.79 -7.03 13.44
N ASP A 320 7.87 -8.34 13.24
CA ASP A 320 8.83 -8.97 12.34
C ASP A 320 8.53 -8.59 10.87
N LEU A 321 7.29 -8.77 10.42
CA LEU A 321 6.89 -8.57 9.02
C LEU A 321 7.02 -7.13 8.55
N THR A 322 6.86 -6.15 9.45
CA THR A 322 6.95 -4.72 9.11
C THR A 322 8.36 -4.25 8.76
N THR A 323 9.37 -5.11 8.85
CA THR A 323 10.77 -4.77 8.56
C THR A 323 11.24 -5.16 7.14
N HIS A 324 10.52 -6.07 6.49
CA HIS A 324 10.96 -6.74 5.25
C HIS A 324 11.04 -5.79 4.04
N ASN A 325 10.15 -4.80 3.96
CA ASN A 325 10.09 -3.87 2.82
C ASN A 325 11.41 -3.10 2.59
N SER A 326 12.21 -2.94 3.64
CA SER A 326 13.49 -2.28 3.55
C SER A 326 14.59 -3.15 2.94
N LEU A 327 14.50 -4.49 3.08
CA LEU A 327 15.37 -5.42 2.35
C LEU A 327 14.98 -5.46 0.87
N TYR A 328 13.68 -5.45 0.57
CA TYR A 328 13.21 -5.41 -0.81
C TYR A 328 13.74 -4.19 -1.57
N LEU A 329 13.74 -3.02 -0.94
CA LEU A 329 14.29 -1.82 -1.58
C LEU A 329 15.82 -1.88 -1.74
N GLU A 330 16.52 -2.61 -0.87
CA GLU A 330 17.95 -2.86 -1.08
C GLU A 330 18.17 -3.81 -2.26
N ASP A 331 17.44 -4.93 -2.32
CA ASP A 331 17.48 -5.85 -3.45
C ASP A 331 17.12 -5.15 -4.77
N TRP A 332 16.17 -4.22 -4.77
CA TRP A 332 15.85 -3.38 -5.92
C TRP A 332 17.08 -2.65 -6.47
N LYS A 333 17.87 -2.04 -5.59
CA LYS A 333 19.11 -1.33 -5.96
C LYS A 333 20.20 -2.29 -6.39
N GLN A 334 20.34 -3.42 -5.70
CA GLN A 334 21.32 -4.46 -6.00
C GLN A 334 21.05 -5.13 -7.36
N LEU A 335 19.79 -5.19 -7.78
CA LEU A 335 19.38 -5.61 -9.11
C LEU A 335 19.59 -4.52 -10.19
N GLY A 336 20.04 -3.32 -9.84
CA GLY A 336 20.26 -2.20 -10.78
C GLY A 336 18.97 -1.68 -11.41
N LEU A 337 17.82 -1.81 -10.73
CA LEU A 337 16.53 -1.46 -11.31
C LEU A 337 16.34 0.03 -11.52
N ASP A 338 17.00 0.89 -10.74
CA ASP A 338 16.95 2.34 -10.98
C ASP A 338 17.54 2.70 -12.33
N GLU A 339 18.72 2.14 -12.66
CA GLU A 339 19.41 2.40 -13.91
C GLU A 339 18.71 1.76 -15.11
N ILE A 340 18.24 0.51 -14.95
CA ILE A 340 17.60 -0.24 -16.04
C ILE A 340 16.25 0.37 -16.41
N LEU A 341 15.43 0.72 -15.41
CA LEU A 341 14.12 1.30 -15.67
C LEU A 341 14.24 2.76 -16.10
N GLY A 342 15.23 3.49 -15.57
CA GLY A 342 15.43 4.92 -15.85
C GLY A 342 14.26 5.80 -15.42
N TRP A 343 13.42 5.32 -14.50
CA TRP A 343 12.23 6.03 -14.07
C TRP A 343 12.58 7.15 -13.09
N ASN A 344 12.00 8.33 -13.36
CA ASN A 344 11.93 9.43 -12.40
C ASN A 344 10.69 9.29 -11.49
N SER A 345 10.47 10.25 -10.60
CA SER A 345 9.35 10.22 -9.66
C SER A 345 8.00 10.14 -10.35
N SER A 346 7.72 10.99 -11.34
CA SER A 346 6.41 11.00 -11.99
C SER A 346 6.11 9.68 -12.70
N ARG A 347 7.12 9.07 -13.35
CA ARG A 347 6.97 7.74 -13.96
C ARG A 347 6.76 6.64 -12.92
N THR A 348 7.44 6.72 -11.79
CA THR A 348 7.28 5.77 -10.69
C THR A 348 5.90 5.89 -10.05
N LEU A 349 5.39 7.11 -9.83
CA LEU A 349 4.03 7.37 -9.36
C LEU A 349 2.97 6.85 -10.35
N GLU A 350 3.17 7.07 -11.65
CA GLU A 350 2.32 6.50 -12.69
C GLU A 350 2.29 4.97 -12.63
N PHE A 351 3.46 4.33 -12.51
CA PHE A 351 3.55 2.88 -12.36
C PHE A 351 2.84 2.40 -11.09
N CYS A 352 3.08 3.04 -9.95
CA CYS A 352 2.53 2.61 -8.66
C CYS A 352 1.00 2.77 -8.56
N TYR A 353 0.39 3.76 -9.20
CA TYR A 353 -1.02 4.12 -8.98
C TYR A 353 -1.90 4.13 -10.23
N LEU A 354 -1.33 4.27 -11.43
CA LEU A 354 -2.09 4.42 -12.68
C LEU A 354 -1.91 3.24 -13.63
N ASP A 355 -0.87 2.42 -13.48
CA ASP A 355 -0.69 1.21 -14.29
C ASP A 355 -1.80 0.17 -13.97
N PRO A 356 -2.52 -0.33 -14.99
CA PRO A 356 -3.57 -1.34 -14.77
C PRO A 356 -3.08 -2.65 -14.16
N GLN A 357 -1.82 -3.03 -14.36
CA GLN A 357 -1.28 -4.25 -13.75
C GLN A 357 -0.97 -4.05 -12.26
N THR A 358 -0.62 -2.83 -11.83
CA THR A 358 -0.43 -2.55 -10.40
C THR A 358 -1.72 -2.34 -9.62
N ASP A 359 -2.80 -2.02 -10.34
CA ASP A 359 -4.14 -1.86 -9.80
C ASP A 359 -4.69 -3.11 -9.10
N VAL A 360 -4.33 -4.30 -9.59
CA VAL A 360 -4.68 -5.58 -8.98
C VAL A 360 -4.01 -5.74 -7.60
N HIS A 361 -2.72 -5.38 -7.48
CA HIS A 361 -1.98 -5.45 -6.22
C HIS A 361 -2.62 -4.54 -5.16
N ARG A 362 -2.95 -3.29 -5.53
CA ARG A 362 -3.61 -2.34 -4.62
C ARG A 362 -5.01 -2.79 -4.21
N ARG A 363 -5.81 -3.31 -5.15
CA ARG A 363 -7.12 -3.92 -4.87
C ARG A 363 -7.01 -5.06 -3.85
N ASN A 364 -5.99 -5.90 -3.96
CA ASN A 364 -5.78 -7.01 -3.02
C ASN A 364 -5.40 -6.50 -1.62
N ILE A 365 -4.56 -5.47 -1.51
CA ILE A 365 -4.26 -4.80 -0.22
C ILE A 365 -5.53 -4.21 0.42
N VAL A 366 -6.44 -3.61 -0.36
CA VAL A 366 -7.74 -3.14 0.17
C VAL A 366 -8.53 -4.32 0.74
N ARG A 367 -8.68 -5.41 -0.01
CA ARG A 367 -9.41 -6.61 0.46
C ARG A 367 -8.80 -7.20 1.73
N PHE A 368 -7.49 -7.30 1.83
CA PHE A 368 -6.83 -7.80 3.04
C PHE A 368 -7.01 -6.86 4.23
N THR A 369 -7.04 -5.55 3.98
CA THR A 369 -7.35 -4.55 5.00
C THR A 369 -8.77 -4.71 5.51
N GLU A 370 -9.76 -4.84 4.63
CA GLU A 370 -11.17 -5.09 4.99
C GLU A 370 -11.33 -6.38 5.83
N LEU A 371 -10.65 -7.47 5.43
CA LEU A 371 -10.65 -8.72 6.20
C LEU A 371 -10.00 -8.54 7.58
N ALA A 372 -8.91 -7.79 7.69
CA ALA A 372 -8.23 -7.57 8.97
C ALA A 372 -9.06 -6.69 9.93
N VAL A 373 -9.64 -5.60 9.41
CA VAL A 373 -10.38 -4.61 10.21
C VAL A 373 -11.82 -5.02 10.49
N GLY A 374 -12.45 -5.81 9.59
CA GLY A 374 -13.80 -6.34 9.77
C GLY A 374 -13.91 -7.46 10.80
N HIS A 375 -12.77 -8.03 11.21
CA HIS A 375 -12.71 -9.15 12.12
C HIS A 375 -11.72 -8.88 13.27
N ASP A 376 -12.25 -8.52 14.44
CA ASP A 376 -11.45 -8.23 15.63
C ASP A 376 -10.99 -9.48 16.41
N ASP A 377 -11.49 -10.68 16.04
CA ASP A 377 -11.04 -11.94 16.64
C ASP A 377 -9.57 -12.23 16.27
N PRO A 378 -8.66 -12.36 17.25
CA PRO A 378 -7.26 -12.62 16.97
C PRO A 378 -6.99 -13.98 16.30
N LEU A 379 -7.86 -14.99 16.46
CA LEU A 379 -7.71 -16.24 15.72
C LEU A 379 -7.91 -16.03 14.22
N LEU A 380 -8.84 -15.18 13.82
CA LEU A 380 -9.07 -14.85 12.42
C LEU A 380 -7.89 -14.07 11.84
N ARG A 381 -7.37 -13.08 12.56
CA ARG A 381 -6.16 -12.34 12.14
C ARG A 381 -4.94 -13.26 12.01
N LEU A 382 -4.75 -14.22 12.93
CA LEU A 382 -3.68 -15.21 12.84
C LEU A 382 -3.83 -16.13 11.63
N TRP A 383 -5.05 -16.54 11.26
CA TRP A 383 -5.28 -17.30 10.02
C TRP A 383 -5.04 -16.47 8.76
N LEU A 384 -5.45 -15.20 8.72
CA LEU A 384 -5.16 -14.30 7.62
C LEU A 384 -3.65 -14.13 7.42
N MET A 385 -2.91 -13.85 8.50
CA MET A 385 -1.45 -13.77 8.48
C MET A 385 -0.81 -15.08 8.05
N HIS A 386 -1.32 -16.21 8.55
CA HIS A 386 -0.79 -17.52 8.17
C HIS A 386 -1.02 -17.82 6.68
N ALA A 387 -2.18 -17.46 6.14
CA ALA A 387 -2.44 -17.58 4.71
C ALA A 387 -1.49 -16.71 3.88
N LEU A 388 -1.27 -15.45 4.29
CA LEU A 388 -0.38 -14.49 3.61
C LEU A 388 1.08 -14.96 3.58
N GLU A 389 1.60 -15.49 4.69
CA GLU A 389 2.95 -16.06 4.71
C GLU A 389 3.04 -17.37 3.90
N THR A 390 2.04 -18.24 4.05
CA THR A 390 2.04 -19.56 3.38
C THR A 390 1.93 -19.43 1.86
N SER A 391 1.21 -18.42 1.36
CA SER A 391 1.12 -18.15 -0.08
C SER A 391 2.44 -17.64 -0.67
N GLY A 392 3.27 -16.96 0.14
CA GLY A 392 4.61 -16.50 -0.24
C GLY A 392 5.71 -17.57 -0.18
N GLU A 393 5.55 -18.66 0.56
CA GLU A 393 6.58 -19.71 0.71
C GLU A 393 7.10 -20.27 -0.64
N PRO A 394 6.24 -20.63 -1.62
CA PRO A 394 6.71 -21.11 -2.92
C PRO A 394 7.49 -20.04 -3.69
N PHE A 395 7.06 -18.79 -3.59
CA PHE A 395 7.71 -17.64 -4.23
C PHE A 395 9.15 -17.52 -3.73
N PHE A 396 9.35 -17.38 -2.42
CA PHE A 396 10.69 -17.23 -1.83
C PHE A 396 11.58 -18.43 -2.10
N ARG A 397 11.04 -19.65 -2.11
CA ARG A 397 11.81 -20.84 -2.48
C ARG A 397 12.37 -20.76 -3.91
N GLN A 398 11.59 -20.27 -4.87
CA GLN A 398 12.04 -20.12 -6.25
C GLN A 398 12.97 -18.91 -6.41
N THR A 399 12.65 -17.75 -5.81
CA THR A 399 13.50 -16.57 -5.92
C THR A 399 14.85 -16.77 -5.24
N LYS A 400 14.89 -17.50 -4.12
CA LYS A 400 16.14 -17.84 -3.44
C LYS A 400 17.09 -18.62 -4.34
N ALA A 401 16.58 -19.59 -5.09
CA ALA A 401 17.42 -20.37 -6.01
C ALA A 401 18.04 -19.47 -7.11
N LEU A 402 17.29 -18.47 -7.59
CA LEU A 402 17.83 -17.49 -8.54
C LEU A 402 18.81 -16.52 -7.88
N ALA A 403 18.50 -16.05 -6.67
CA ALA A 403 19.38 -15.17 -5.91
C ALA A 403 20.73 -15.86 -5.64
N ASP A 404 20.72 -17.11 -5.21
CA ASP A 404 21.95 -17.91 -4.99
C ASP A 404 22.80 -18.02 -6.28
N GLU A 405 22.17 -18.14 -7.45
CA GLU A 405 22.86 -18.17 -8.75
C GLU A 405 23.47 -16.81 -9.14
N VAL A 406 22.73 -15.72 -8.88
CA VAL A 406 23.23 -14.34 -9.09
C VAL A 406 24.42 -14.05 -8.17
N GLU A 407 24.30 -14.37 -6.89
CA GLU A 407 25.36 -14.16 -5.89
C GLU A 407 26.60 -15.02 -6.14
N ALA A 408 26.45 -16.19 -6.79
CA ALA A 408 27.57 -17.04 -7.16
C ALA A 408 28.38 -16.51 -8.36
N SER A 409 27.78 -15.63 -9.17
CA SER A 409 28.35 -15.16 -10.45
C SER A 409 28.64 -13.65 -10.50
N THR A 410 28.24 -12.91 -9.48
CA THR A 410 28.37 -11.45 -9.39
C THR A 410 28.70 -11.00 -7.95
N ASP A 411 28.98 -9.72 -7.75
CA ASP A 411 29.20 -9.13 -6.41
C ASP A 411 27.90 -8.67 -5.73
N VAL A 412 26.75 -8.92 -6.35
CA VAL A 412 25.41 -8.57 -5.85
C VAL A 412 25.08 -9.40 -4.59
N ARG A 413 24.27 -8.83 -3.71
CA ARG A 413 23.67 -9.52 -2.55
C ARG A 413 22.18 -9.22 -2.48
N LEU A 414 21.35 -10.26 -2.44
CA LEU A 414 19.89 -10.18 -2.46
C LEU A 414 19.31 -10.80 -1.18
N ASP A 415 19.20 -9.99 -0.13
CA ASP A 415 18.76 -10.46 1.19
C ASP A 415 17.25 -10.73 1.27
N TYR A 416 16.43 -9.96 0.57
CA TYR A 416 14.98 -10.20 0.52
C TYR A 416 14.67 -11.44 -0.33
N LEU A 417 15.15 -11.46 -1.57
CA LEU A 417 14.88 -12.54 -2.53
C LEU A 417 15.61 -13.83 -2.18
N GLY A 418 16.71 -13.74 -1.42
CA GLY A 418 17.43 -14.86 -0.83
C GLY A 418 16.78 -15.47 0.42
N ASP A 419 15.61 -14.98 0.85
CA ASP A 419 14.88 -15.37 2.07
C ASP A 419 15.72 -15.21 3.35
N ARG A 420 16.45 -14.09 3.46
CA ARG A 420 17.24 -13.71 4.64
C ARG A 420 16.59 -12.55 5.39
N HIS A 421 15.29 -12.68 5.59
CA HIS A 421 14.43 -11.67 6.21
C HIS A 421 14.85 -11.31 7.64
N GLU A 422 15.47 -12.26 8.35
CA GLU A 422 15.94 -12.11 9.73
C GLU A 422 16.99 -11.02 9.91
N ILE A 423 17.67 -10.63 8.83
CA ILE A 423 18.65 -9.53 8.83
C ILE A 423 18.00 -8.19 9.19
N ALA A 424 16.72 -8.00 8.87
CA ALA A 424 16.00 -6.76 9.15
C ALA A 424 15.34 -6.73 10.54
N HIS A 425 15.20 -7.89 11.19
CA HIS A 425 14.59 -7.96 12.51
C HIS A 425 15.48 -7.31 13.56
N ARG A 426 14.91 -6.41 14.36
CA ARG A 426 15.58 -5.94 15.58
C ARG A 426 15.55 -7.08 16.61
N PRO A 427 16.58 -7.27 17.44
CA PRO A 427 16.49 -8.17 18.58
C PRO A 427 15.29 -7.76 19.44
N SER A 428 14.24 -8.60 19.46
CA SER A 428 13.03 -8.30 20.23
C SER A 428 13.38 -8.12 21.71
N ALA A 429 12.85 -7.06 22.32
CA ALA A 429 12.97 -6.80 23.75
C ALA A 429 12.17 -7.80 24.61
N SER A 430 11.37 -8.70 24.00
CA SER A 430 10.70 -9.80 24.69
C SER A 430 11.37 -11.14 24.40
N PRO A 431 12.17 -11.66 25.35
CA PRO A 431 12.68 -13.02 25.28
C PRO A 431 11.61 -13.98 25.82
N VAL A 432 10.49 -14.18 25.12
CA VAL A 432 9.54 -15.24 25.47
C VAL A 432 8.88 -15.80 24.22
N GLY A 433 9.12 -17.09 23.96
CA GLY A 433 8.41 -17.85 22.95
C GLY A 433 6.91 -17.90 23.22
N LEU A 434 6.16 -17.01 22.60
CA LEU A 434 4.71 -17.06 22.54
C LEU A 434 4.27 -17.54 21.16
N ALA A 435 4.74 -18.74 20.81
CA ALA A 435 3.92 -19.61 20.00
C ALA A 435 2.85 -20.21 20.92
N ALA A 436 1.83 -19.44 21.25
CA ALA A 436 0.54 -20.07 21.50
C ALA A 436 0.21 -20.75 20.17
N GLY A 437 0.15 -22.08 20.13
CA GLY A 437 -0.23 -22.77 18.91
C GLY A 437 -1.68 -22.38 18.62
N PHE A 438 -1.94 -21.27 17.93
CA PHE A 438 -3.30 -20.76 17.81
C PHE A 438 -4.25 -21.77 17.13
N LYS A 439 -3.66 -22.69 16.35
CA LYS A 439 -4.32 -23.86 15.78
C LYS A 439 -4.81 -24.87 16.81
N ASP A 440 -4.27 -24.88 18.03
CA ASP A 440 -4.66 -25.72 19.18
C ASP A 440 -5.90 -25.21 19.92
N ARG A 441 -6.32 -23.96 19.65
CA ARG A 441 -7.48 -23.35 20.27
C ARG A 441 -8.77 -23.85 19.61
N PRO A 442 -9.89 -23.90 20.33
CA PRO A 442 -11.17 -24.11 19.68
C PRO A 442 -11.54 -22.90 18.84
N MET A 443 -12.26 -23.14 17.75
CA MET A 443 -12.85 -22.11 16.89
C MET A 443 -14.27 -22.54 16.56
N ASP A 444 -15.22 -21.61 16.65
CA ASP A 444 -16.62 -21.88 16.37
C ASP A 444 -16.89 -22.04 14.85
N PRO A 445 -18.07 -22.52 14.44
CA PRO A 445 -18.40 -22.70 13.03
C PRO A 445 -18.31 -21.42 12.19
N ALA A 446 -18.77 -20.28 12.69
CA ALA A 446 -18.80 -19.03 11.93
C ALA A 446 -17.37 -18.48 11.71
N GLY A 447 -16.53 -18.50 12.74
CA GLY A 447 -15.12 -18.13 12.64
C GLY A 447 -14.37 -19.03 11.65
N ARG A 448 -14.71 -20.32 11.58
CA ARG A 448 -14.09 -21.21 10.57
C ARG A 448 -14.49 -20.88 9.15
N GLU A 449 -15.73 -20.49 8.92
CA GLU A 449 -16.18 -20.08 7.58
C GLU A 449 -15.43 -18.82 7.14
N VAL A 450 -15.32 -17.82 8.02
CA VAL A 450 -14.55 -16.60 7.76
C VAL A 450 -13.07 -16.90 7.53
N ALA A 451 -12.44 -17.73 8.37
CA ALA A 451 -11.03 -18.10 8.18
C ALA A 451 -10.79 -18.85 6.86
N ALA A 452 -11.74 -19.69 6.43
CA ALA A 452 -11.66 -20.35 5.13
C ALA A 452 -11.75 -19.35 3.97
N GLU A 453 -12.65 -18.37 4.05
CA GLU A 453 -12.75 -17.28 3.07
C GLU A 453 -11.47 -16.44 3.00
N MET A 454 -10.86 -16.14 4.15
CA MET A 454 -9.56 -15.45 4.20
C MET A 454 -8.47 -16.24 3.47
N ILE A 455 -8.39 -17.56 3.69
CA ILE A 455 -7.43 -18.43 3.01
C ILE A 455 -7.67 -18.40 1.49
N GLU A 456 -8.90 -18.60 1.05
CA GLU A 456 -9.23 -18.61 -0.39
C GLU A 456 -8.90 -17.26 -1.03
N THR A 457 -9.30 -16.15 -0.41
CA THR A 457 -9.06 -14.79 -0.90
C THR A 457 -7.57 -14.50 -1.06
N VAL A 458 -6.75 -14.87 -0.07
CA VAL A 458 -5.30 -14.67 -0.12
C VAL A 458 -4.65 -15.49 -1.23
N PHE A 459 -5.02 -16.76 -1.38
CA PHE A 459 -4.41 -17.60 -2.40
C PHE A 459 -4.92 -17.26 -3.82
N ASP A 460 -6.17 -16.82 -3.98
CA ASP A 460 -6.66 -16.36 -5.28
C ASP A 460 -5.94 -15.07 -5.70
N ALA A 461 -5.73 -14.15 -4.76
CA ALA A 461 -4.92 -12.96 -4.98
C ALA A 461 -3.46 -13.30 -5.35
N ALA A 462 -2.84 -14.25 -4.65
CA ALA A 462 -1.48 -14.70 -4.96
C ALA A 462 -1.38 -15.36 -6.34
N ASP A 463 -2.33 -16.23 -6.70
CA ASP A 463 -2.35 -16.89 -8.01
C ASP A 463 -2.48 -15.82 -9.14
N GLU A 464 -3.36 -14.82 -9.00
CA GLU A 464 -3.48 -13.71 -9.97
C GLU A 464 -2.19 -12.87 -10.10
N GLN A 465 -1.47 -12.66 -9.00
CA GLN A 465 -0.17 -11.98 -9.03
C GLN A 465 0.90 -12.79 -9.75
N LEU A 466 0.88 -14.11 -9.62
CA LEU A 466 1.80 -15.00 -10.34
C LEU A 466 1.48 -15.03 -11.84
N ASP A 467 0.20 -14.94 -12.22
CA ASP A 467 -0.23 -14.80 -13.62
C ASP A 467 0.29 -13.48 -14.22
N ILE A 468 0.11 -12.36 -13.52
CA ILE A 468 0.67 -11.06 -13.95
C ILE A 468 2.19 -11.11 -14.04
N SER A 469 2.85 -11.72 -13.05
CA SER A 469 4.31 -11.86 -13.03
C SER A 469 4.82 -12.66 -14.22
N LEU A 470 4.10 -13.72 -14.62
CA LEU A 470 4.44 -14.51 -15.80
C LEU A 470 4.26 -13.72 -17.09
N ASP A 471 3.13 -13.02 -17.25
CA ASP A 471 2.86 -12.21 -18.43
C ASP A 471 3.92 -11.11 -18.61
N VAL A 472 4.22 -10.38 -17.54
CA VAL A 472 5.24 -9.32 -17.51
C VAL A 472 6.64 -9.89 -17.81
N ALA A 473 6.98 -11.06 -17.27
CA ALA A 473 8.27 -11.69 -17.52
C ALA A 473 8.45 -12.22 -18.95
N LEU A 474 7.39 -12.79 -19.53
CA LEU A 474 7.40 -13.31 -20.91
C LEU A 474 7.37 -12.18 -21.94
N SER A 475 6.57 -11.14 -21.71
CA SER A 475 6.50 -9.96 -22.57
C SER A 475 7.72 -9.05 -22.48
N ASN A 476 8.54 -9.22 -21.43
CA ASN A 476 9.65 -8.33 -21.11
C ASN A 476 9.19 -6.87 -20.99
N LYS A 477 8.07 -6.62 -20.29
CA LYS A 477 7.44 -5.29 -20.17
C LYS A 477 8.41 -4.16 -19.78
N PHE A 478 9.44 -4.48 -19.00
CA PHE A 478 10.43 -3.53 -18.50
C PHE A 478 11.66 -3.37 -19.41
N ASP A 479 11.62 -3.92 -20.61
CA ASP A 479 12.70 -3.84 -21.61
C ASP A 479 14.06 -4.27 -21.05
N ILE A 480 14.07 -5.32 -20.23
CA ILE A 480 15.30 -5.86 -19.63
C ILE A 480 16.21 -6.36 -20.77
N PRO A 481 17.47 -5.86 -20.86
CA PRO A 481 18.37 -6.09 -21.98
C PRO A 481 18.84 -7.54 -22.09
#